data_AF-A0A8T4D3L8-F1
#
_entry.id   AF-A0A8T4D3L8-F1
#
_cell.length_a   1.000
_cell.length_b   1.000
_cell.length_c   1.000
_cell.angle_alpha   90.00
_cell.angle_beta   90.00
_cell.angle_gamma   90.00
#
_symmetry.space_group_name_H-M   'P 1'
#
loop_
_entity.id
_entity.type
_entity.pdbx_description
1 polymer ?
#
loop_
_entity_poly.entity_id
_entity_poly.type
_entity_poly.pdbx_seq_one_letter_code
_entity_poly.pdbx_strand_id
1 'polypeptide(L)'
;MDWLTTIVGIVYFGAVEGNPFLADITQTSLPVFTVIKLSTTIMVGLLFYKAEKTLLRTPDKSARSFKCARIILRAAYVIATAILLFAVLNNLIVVVNAI
;
A
#
# COMPACT_ATOMS: atom_id res chain seq x y z
N MET A 1 11.29 -1.47 0.00
CA MET A 1 11.06 -2.57 -0.94
C MET A 1 9.56 -2.79 -1.05
N ASP A 2 9.06 -3.08 -2.25
CA ASP A 2 7.66 -3.45 -2.43
C ASP A 2 7.46 -4.94 -2.06
N TRP A 3 6.22 -5.41 -1.96
CA TRP A 3 5.91 -6.78 -1.53
C TRP A 3 6.63 -7.88 -2.33
N LEU A 4 6.66 -7.81 -3.67
CA LEU A 4 7.23 -8.87 -4.48
C LEU A 4 8.76 -8.82 -4.44
N THR A 5 9.38 -7.63 -4.55
CA THR A 5 10.84 -7.51 -4.34
C THR A 5 11.27 -7.98 -2.96
N THR A 6 10.43 -7.78 -1.94
CA THR A 6 10.70 -8.28 -0.59
C THR A 6 10.67 -9.81 -0.54
N ILE A 7 9.64 -10.45 -1.13
CA ILE A 7 9.56 -11.92 -1.18
C ILE A 7 10.73 -12.50 -1.98
N VAL A 8 11.02 -11.95 -3.15
CA VAL A 8 12.16 -12.40 -3.98
C VAL A 8 13.47 -12.22 -3.23
N GLY A 9 13.66 -11.08 -2.56
CA GLY A 9 14.82 -10.82 -1.72
C GLY A 9 14.99 -11.85 -0.60
N ILE A 10 13.92 -12.19 0.11
CA ILE A 10 13.96 -13.17 1.21
C ILE A 10 14.25 -14.58 0.66
N VAL A 11 13.53 -14.99 -0.39
CA VAL A 11 13.59 -16.38 -0.92
C VAL A 11 14.91 -16.66 -1.66
N TYR A 12 15.40 -15.72 -2.47
CA TYR A 12 16.56 -15.96 -3.34
C TYR A 12 17.87 -15.38 -2.80
N PHE A 13 17.81 -14.33 -1.97
CA PHE A 13 19.00 -13.60 -1.52
C PHE A 13 19.18 -13.61 0.00
N GLY A 14 18.28 -14.26 0.76
CA GLY A 14 18.31 -14.26 2.22
C GLY A 14 18.16 -12.87 2.84
N ALA A 15 17.53 -11.93 2.11
CA ALA A 15 17.28 -10.59 2.62
C ALA A 15 16.35 -10.62 3.83
N VAL A 16 16.46 -9.63 4.69
CA VAL A 16 15.66 -9.53 5.93
C VAL A 16 14.75 -8.31 5.83
N GLU A 17 13.47 -8.46 6.22
CA GLU A 17 12.54 -7.34 6.25
C GLU A 17 13.03 -6.30 7.28
N GLY A 18 13.11 -5.03 6.87
CA GLY A 18 13.66 -3.96 7.71
C GLY A 18 12.77 -3.57 8.88
N ASN A 19 11.49 -3.96 8.88
CA ASN A 19 10.59 -3.74 10.00
C ASN A 19 10.76 -4.89 11.01
N PRO A 20 11.25 -4.65 12.24
CA PRO A 20 11.55 -5.71 13.20
C PRO A 20 10.34 -6.57 13.58
N PHE A 21 9.12 -6.01 13.54
CA PHE A 21 7.90 -6.77 13.80
C PHE A 21 7.53 -7.70 12.65
N LEU A 22 7.77 -7.28 11.41
CA LEU A 22 7.48 -8.08 10.22
C LEU A 22 8.64 -9.04 9.89
N ALA A 23 9.87 -8.74 10.32
CA ALA A 23 11.06 -9.56 10.14
C ALA A 23 10.89 -10.95 10.74
N ASP A 24 10.41 -11.02 11.99
CA ASP A 24 10.16 -12.28 12.69
C ASP A 24 9.08 -13.13 11.99
N ILE A 25 8.06 -12.46 11.45
CA ILE A 25 6.98 -13.11 10.68
C ILE A 25 7.50 -13.63 9.34
N THR A 26 8.38 -12.90 8.65
CA THR A 26 8.98 -13.35 7.39
C THR A 26 9.91 -14.54 7.55
N GLN A 27 10.57 -14.69 8.70
CA GLN A 27 11.44 -15.82 9.01
C GLN A 27 10.65 -17.08 9.38
N THR A 28 9.49 -16.91 10.02
CA THR A 28 8.64 -18.03 10.44
C THR A 28 7.67 -18.50 9.35
N SER A 29 7.04 -17.57 8.61
CA SER A 29 6.09 -17.91 7.55
C SER A 29 5.84 -16.77 6.54
N LEU A 30 6.50 -16.89 5.38
CA LEU A 30 6.26 -16.01 4.21
C LEU A 30 4.79 -15.88 3.76
N PRO A 31 3.95 -16.93 3.83
CA PRO A 31 2.53 -16.81 3.51
C PRO A 31 1.76 -15.87 4.46
N VAL A 32 2.08 -15.90 5.76
CA VAL A 32 1.43 -15.05 6.76
C VAL A 32 1.79 -13.58 6.52
N PHE A 33 3.05 -13.31 6.23
CA PHE A 33 3.50 -11.97 5.81
C PHE A 33 2.71 -11.46 4.59
N THR A 34 2.47 -12.32 3.61
CA THR A 34 1.68 -11.97 2.42
C THR A 34 0.22 -11.66 2.79
N VAL A 35 -0.42 -12.48 3.62
CA VAL A 35 -1.80 -12.25 4.08
C VAL A 35 -1.91 -10.93 4.84
N ILE A 36 -0.94 -10.61 5.71
CA ILE A 36 -0.93 -9.35 6.47
C ILE A 36 -0.79 -8.16 5.53
N LYS A 37 0.20 -8.15 4.62
CA LYS A 37 0.38 -7.04 3.68
C LYS A 37 -0.83 -6.87 2.74
N LEU A 38 -1.40 -7.96 2.23
CA LEU A 38 -2.55 -7.91 1.33
C LEU A 38 -3.83 -7.43 2.04
N SER A 39 -4.14 -7.99 3.21
CA SER A 39 -5.32 -7.61 3.99
C SER A 39 -5.27 -6.15 4.42
N THR A 40 -4.11 -5.66 4.85
CA THR A 40 -3.91 -4.25 5.21
C THR A 40 -4.15 -3.35 3.99
N THR A 41 -3.65 -3.74 2.81
CA THR A 41 -3.84 -2.97 1.57
C THR A 41 -5.32 -2.89 1.18
N ILE A 42 -6.04 -4.02 1.24
CA ILE A 42 -7.48 -4.06 0.97
C ILE A 42 -8.25 -3.18 1.96
N MET A 43 -7.92 -3.26 3.26
CA MET A 43 -8.59 -2.49 4.30
C MET A 43 -8.36 -0.98 4.13
N VAL A 44 -7.13 -0.55 3.81
CA VAL A 44 -6.83 0.84 3.48
C VAL A 44 -7.62 1.30 2.25
N GLY A 45 -7.70 0.48 1.19
CA GLY A 45 -8.51 0.79 0.01
C GLY A 45 -10.01 0.97 0.33
N LEU A 46 -10.56 0.08 1.16
CA LEU A 46 -11.96 0.19 1.63
C LEU A 46 -12.21 1.45 2.47
N LEU A 47 -11.26 1.82 3.34
CA LEU A 47 -11.34 3.04 4.13
C LEU A 47 -11.33 4.28 3.24
N PHE A 48 -10.46 4.33 2.23
CA PHE A 48 -10.45 5.40 1.23
C PHE A 48 -11.78 5.50 0.48
N TYR A 49 -12.29 4.37 -0.01
CA TYR A 49 -13.58 4.32 -0.70
C TYR A 49 -14.73 4.82 0.18
N LYS A 50 -14.80 4.38 1.45
CA LYS A 50 -15.81 4.85 2.40
C LYS A 50 -15.65 6.32 2.73
N ALA A 51 -14.42 6.81 2.90
CA ALA A 51 -14.14 8.20 3.18
C ALA A 51 -14.60 9.11 2.03
N GLU A 52 -14.31 8.72 0.78
CA GLU A 52 -14.77 9.45 -0.41
C GLU A 52 -16.30 9.49 -0.50
N LYS A 53 -16.94 8.32 -0.34
CA LYS A 53 -18.40 8.21 -0.39
C LYS A 53 -19.09 9.03 0.70
N THR A 54 -18.53 9.01 1.91
CA THR A 54 -19.06 9.78 3.06
C THR A 54 -18.90 11.28 2.82
N LEU A 55 -17.74 11.69 2.29
CA LEU A 55 -17.48 13.07 1.94
C LEU A 55 -18.48 13.56 0.88
N LEU A 56 -18.68 12.82 -0.21
CA LEU A 56 -19.61 13.20 -1.28
C LEU A 56 -21.09 13.27 -0.84
N ARG A 57 -21.47 12.52 0.19
CA ARG A 57 -22.83 12.50 0.75
C ARG A 57 -23.12 13.68 1.69
N THR A 58 -22.10 14.44 2.07
CA THR A 58 -22.27 15.60 2.97
C THR A 58 -23.02 16.73 2.24
N PRO A 59 -24.14 17.23 2.80
CA PRO A 59 -24.94 18.28 2.17
C PRO A 59 -24.23 19.64 2.15
N ASP A 60 -23.42 19.92 3.17
CA ASP A 60 -22.71 21.20 3.28
C ASP A 60 -21.33 21.14 2.59
N LYS A 61 -21.34 21.38 1.28
CA LYS A 61 -20.13 21.38 0.43
C LYS A 61 -19.35 22.71 0.49
N SER A 62 -19.91 23.73 1.12
CA SER A 62 -19.31 25.07 1.22
C SER A 62 -18.36 25.19 2.42
N ALA A 63 -18.62 24.41 3.47
CA ALA A 63 -17.84 24.40 4.70
C ALA A 63 -16.32 24.23 4.44
N ARG A 64 -15.52 25.02 5.16
CA ARG A 64 -14.05 24.97 5.08
C ARG A 64 -13.50 23.57 5.40
N SER A 65 -14.15 22.85 6.32
CA SER A 65 -13.85 21.46 6.66
C SER A 65 -14.02 20.52 5.45
N PHE A 66 -15.10 20.67 4.68
CA PHE A 66 -15.34 19.86 3.48
C PHE A 66 -14.24 20.07 2.43
N LYS A 67 -13.87 21.33 2.18
CA LYS A 67 -12.78 21.67 1.24
C LYS A 67 -11.44 21.09 1.70
N CYS A 68 -11.13 21.20 2.99
CA CYS A 68 -9.91 20.65 3.57
C CYS A 68 -9.86 19.12 3.45
N ALA A 69 -10.93 18.42 3.85
CA ALA A 69 -11.05 16.97 3.73
C ALA A 69 -10.94 16.49 2.28
N ARG A 70 -11.54 17.22 1.33
CA ARG A 70 -11.44 16.91 -0.11
C ARG A 70 -10.01 17.06 -0.64
N ILE A 71 -9.28 18.10 -0.21
CA ILE A 71 -7.87 18.30 -0.59
C ILE A 71 -7.01 17.18 -0.02
N ILE A 72 -7.18 16.83 1.25
CA ILE A 72 -6.44 15.74 1.91
C ILE A 72 -6.69 14.42 1.18
N LEU A 73 -7.95 14.10 0.90
CA LEU A 73 -8.33 12.87 0.21
C LEU A 73 -7.70 12.79 -1.19
N ARG A 74 -7.71 13.91 -1.94
CA ARG A 74 -7.11 13.98 -3.28
C ARG A 74 -5.59 13.91 -3.25
N ALA A 75 -4.95 14.58 -2.30
CA ALA A 75 -3.51 14.51 -2.10
C ALA A 75 -3.08 13.08 -1.76
N ALA A 76 -3.79 12.44 -0.83
CA ALA A 76 -3.51 11.07 -0.45
C ALA A 76 -3.76 10.07 -1.61
N TYR A 77 -4.76 10.30 -2.45
CA TYR A 77 -4.96 9.52 -3.69
C TYR A 77 -3.77 9.67 -4.65
N VAL A 78 -3.29 10.90 -4.89
CA VAL A 78 -2.14 11.15 -5.77
C VAL A 78 -0.88 10.47 -5.22
N ILE A 79 -0.62 10.63 -3.91
CA ILE A 79 0.54 10.01 -3.25
C ILE A 79 0.44 8.48 -3.31
N ALA A 80 -0.73 7.90 -2.99
CA ALA A 80 -0.94 6.46 -3.06
C ALA A 80 -0.73 5.93 -4.48
N THR A 81 -1.26 6.62 -5.49
CA THR A 81 -1.09 6.26 -6.91
C THR A 81 0.39 6.32 -7.32
N ALA A 82 1.13 7.35 -6.91
CA ALA A 82 2.55 7.48 -7.20
C ALA A 82 3.40 6.36 -6.55
N ILE A 83 3.11 6.03 -5.28
CA ILE A 83 3.77 4.92 -4.58
C ILE A 83 3.45 3.59 -5.27
N LEU A 84 2.20 3.38 -5.69
CA LEU A 84 1.77 2.15 -6.34
C LEU A 84 2.40 2.00 -7.73
N LEU A 85 2.50 3.10 -8.50
CA LEU A 85 3.27 3.15 -9.75
C LEU A 85 4.73 2.76 -9.54
N PHE A 86 5.38 3.33 -8.52
CA PHE A 86 6.76 3.00 -8.18
C PHE A 86 6.93 1.52 -7.80
N ALA A 87 6.00 0.97 -7.01
CA ALA A 87 5.98 -0.44 -6.66
C ALA A 87 5.80 -1.35 -7.88
N VAL A 88 4.86 -1.03 -8.78
CA VAL A 88 4.63 -1.79 -10.01
C VAL A 88 5.83 -1.73 -10.94
N LEU A 89 6.48 -0.57 -11.09
CA LEU A 89 7.70 -0.42 -11.89
C LEU A 89 8.84 -1.27 -11.34
N ASN A 90 9.07 -1.23 -10.02
CA ASN A 90 10.09 -2.08 -9.38
C ASN A 90 9.82 -3.56 -9.61
N ASN A 91 8.55 -3.98 -9.50
CA ASN A 91 8.16 -5.36 -9.78
C ASN A 91 8.36 -5.76 -11.23
N LEU A 92 8.01 -4.88 -12.16
CA LEU A 92 8.21 -5.12 -13.58
C LEU A 92 9.70 -5.30 -13.90
N ILE A 93 10.56 -4.44 -13.35
CA ILE A 93 12.03 -4.54 -13.53
C ILE A 93 12.56 -5.87 -13.01
N VAL A 94 12.11 -6.31 -11.82
CA VAL A 94 12.53 -7.60 -11.28
C VAL A 94 12.05 -8.77 -12.13
N VAL A 95 10.80 -8.75 -12.60
CA VAL A 95 10.27 -9.81 -13.48
C VAL A 95 11.02 -9.83 -14.82
N VAL A 96 11.28 -8.67 -15.43
CA VAL A 96 12.02 -8.56 -16.70
C VAL A 96 13.47 -9.02 -16.55
N ASN A 97 14.12 -8.71 -15.43
CA ASN A 97 15.49 -9.17 -15.16
C ASN A 97 15.58 -10.65 -14.72
N ALA A 98 14.46 -11.25 -14.32
CA ALA A 98 14.39 -12.66 -13.91
C ALA A 98 14.08 -13.62 -15.07
N ILE A 99 13.64 -13.09 -16.22
CA ILE A 99 13.40 -13.81 -17.48
C ILE A 99 14.65 -13.68 -18.35
#